data_AF-A0A7S8IDJ2-F1
#
_entry.id   AF-A0A7S8IDJ2-F1
#
_cell.length_a   1.000
_cell.length_b   1.000
_cell.length_c   1.000
_cell.angle_alpha   90.00
_cell.angle_beta   90.00
_cell.angle_gamma   90.00
#
_symmetry.space_group_name_H-M   'P 1'
#
loop_
_entity.id
_entity.type
_entity.pdbx_description
1 polymer ?
#
loop_
_entity_poly.entity_id
_entity_poly.type
_entity_poly.pdbx_seq_one_letter_code
_entity_poly.pdbx_strand_id
1 'polypeptide(L)'
;MVQHREEETIIRTPASERPRYGWDAWLAIIGYLAEAHSPDALLRLALTSEGDGTIKWSATVQWGNQTEVVHNSPSLSEAMISLWRTVEANHRLFNTPQDRLHSPASYAADIWLDERSFNALDSLVTISQRLYQDDWHLVFVYQPSELSYMRVQARLLACQYTIYKGGRGATLREACQSLYHNAMDLFTAHFKRTSDNNNHEEKR
;
A
#
# COMPACT_ATOMS: atom_id res chain seq x y z
N MET A 1 -55.76 4.99 -27.46
CA MET A 1 -54.31 5.32 -27.51
C MET A 1 -53.61 4.37 -26.56
N VAL A 2 -52.87 3.40 -27.11
CA VAL A 2 -52.07 2.44 -26.32
C VAL A 2 -50.67 3.00 -26.23
N GLN A 3 -50.24 3.42 -25.04
CA GLN A 3 -48.85 3.80 -24.78
C GLN A 3 -47.99 2.53 -24.77
N HIS A 4 -47.18 2.33 -25.81
CA HIS A 4 -46.09 1.37 -25.75
C HIS A 4 -45.06 1.88 -24.75
N ARG A 5 -44.94 1.15 -23.64
CA ARG A 5 -43.90 1.35 -22.64
C ARG A 5 -42.63 0.72 -23.23
N GLU A 6 -41.69 1.55 -23.65
CA GLU A 6 -40.37 1.08 -24.07
C GLU A 6 -39.71 0.41 -22.87
N GLU A 7 -39.55 -0.92 -22.94
CA GLU A 7 -38.78 -1.68 -21.98
C GLU A 7 -37.30 -1.36 -22.22
N GLU A 8 -36.78 -0.40 -21.47
CA GLU A 8 -35.34 -0.13 -21.41
C GLU A 8 -34.62 -1.45 -21.07
N THR A 9 -33.82 -1.92 -22.03
CA THR A 9 -32.98 -3.09 -21.82
C THR A 9 -31.86 -2.69 -20.86
N ILE A 10 -32.06 -2.93 -19.57
CA ILE A 10 -31.02 -2.71 -18.56
C ILE A 10 -29.94 -3.76 -18.78
N ILE A 11 -28.88 -3.38 -19.50
CA ILE A 11 -27.64 -4.17 -19.57
C ILE A 11 -27.05 -4.19 -18.17
N ARG A 12 -27.29 -5.28 -17.42
CA ARG A 12 -26.65 -5.50 -16.13
C ARG A 12 -25.22 -5.96 -16.40
N THR A 13 -24.25 -5.07 -16.24
CA THR A 13 -22.84 -5.46 -16.13
C THR A 13 -22.74 -6.49 -15.01
N PRO A 14 -22.18 -7.70 -15.24
CA PRO A 14 -22.02 -8.68 -14.18
C PRO A 14 -21.25 -8.04 -13.01
N ALA A 15 -21.74 -8.26 -11.79
CA ALA A 15 -21.08 -7.76 -10.59
C ALA A 15 -19.63 -8.24 -10.60
N SER A 16 -18.67 -7.32 -10.53
CA SER A 16 -17.26 -7.70 -10.54
C SER A 16 -16.99 -8.58 -9.33
N GLU A 17 -16.31 -9.71 -9.56
CA GLU A 17 -15.93 -10.64 -8.50
C GLU A 17 -15.17 -9.91 -7.40
N ARG A 18 -15.43 -10.28 -6.15
CA ARG A 18 -14.71 -9.73 -4.99
C ARG A 18 -13.21 -10.02 -5.18
N PRO A 19 -12.33 -9.01 -5.01
CA PRO A 19 -10.90 -9.23 -5.15
C PRO A 19 -10.39 -10.34 -4.22
N ARG A 20 -9.39 -11.09 -4.68
CA ARG A 20 -8.85 -12.21 -3.92
C ARG A 20 -8.11 -11.77 -2.65
N TYR A 21 -7.44 -10.61 -2.69
CA TYR A 21 -6.58 -10.12 -1.63
C TYR A 21 -7.09 -8.79 -1.06
N GLY A 22 -6.87 -8.58 0.25
CA GLY A 22 -7.30 -7.36 0.93
C GLY A 22 -6.70 -6.08 0.36
N TRP A 23 -5.45 -6.12 -0.12
CA TRP A 23 -4.83 -4.98 -0.81
C TRP A 23 -5.58 -4.60 -2.09
N ASP A 24 -5.92 -5.57 -2.95
CA ASP A 24 -6.65 -5.32 -4.20
C ASP A 24 -8.06 -4.79 -3.93
N ALA A 25 -8.71 -5.25 -2.86
CA ALA A 25 -9.99 -4.70 -2.40
C ALA A 25 -9.88 -3.23 -2.05
N TRP A 26 -8.82 -2.84 -1.34
CA TRP A 26 -8.54 -1.43 -1.08
C TRP A 26 -8.26 -0.63 -2.36
N LEU A 27 -7.48 -1.17 -3.30
CA LEU A 27 -7.23 -0.50 -4.59
C LEU A 27 -8.53 -0.23 -5.35
N ALA A 28 -9.45 -1.20 -5.33
CA ALA A 28 -10.79 -1.07 -5.92
C ALA A 28 -11.62 0.01 -5.22
N ILE A 29 -11.60 0.07 -3.88
CA ILE A 29 -12.27 1.14 -3.13
C ILE A 29 -11.70 2.52 -3.47
N ILE A 30 -10.38 2.67 -3.53
CA ILE A 30 -9.81 3.97 -3.90
C ILE A 30 -10.20 4.34 -5.34
N GLY A 31 -10.25 3.38 -6.26
CA GLY A 31 -10.78 3.58 -7.61
C GLY A 31 -12.24 4.08 -7.58
N TYR A 32 -13.09 3.43 -6.80
CA TYR A 32 -14.49 3.85 -6.60
C TYR A 32 -14.57 5.26 -5.99
N LEU A 33 -13.77 5.57 -4.98
CA LEU A 33 -13.71 6.92 -4.40
C LEU A 33 -13.27 7.95 -5.43
N ALA A 34 -12.30 7.61 -6.27
CA ALA A 34 -11.83 8.49 -7.34
C ALA A 34 -12.92 8.83 -8.36
N GLU A 35 -13.72 7.82 -8.75
CA GLU A 35 -14.77 7.97 -9.75
C GLU A 35 -16.04 8.62 -9.17
N ALA A 36 -16.47 8.21 -7.97
CA ALA A 36 -17.76 8.59 -7.41
C ALA A 36 -17.70 9.83 -6.50
N HIS A 37 -16.53 10.13 -5.91
CA HIS A 37 -16.41 11.18 -4.87
C HIS A 37 -15.40 12.26 -5.23
N SER A 38 -14.13 11.90 -5.47
CA SER A 38 -13.08 12.89 -5.74
C SER A 38 -11.84 12.29 -6.44
N PRO A 39 -11.35 12.87 -7.55
CA PRO A 39 -10.25 12.32 -8.34
C PRO A 39 -8.88 12.32 -7.63
N ASP A 40 -8.77 13.00 -6.49
CA ASP A 40 -7.57 13.00 -5.64
C ASP A 40 -7.55 11.84 -4.62
N ALA A 41 -8.49 10.89 -4.72
CA ALA A 41 -8.55 9.76 -3.82
C ALA A 41 -7.23 8.96 -3.83
N LEU A 42 -6.69 8.69 -2.64
CA LEU A 42 -5.44 7.94 -2.47
C LEU A 42 -5.45 7.08 -1.21
N LEU A 43 -4.62 6.04 -1.24
CA LEU A 43 -4.26 5.23 -0.10
C LEU A 43 -2.76 5.34 0.13
N ARG A 44 -2.36 5.66 1.36
CA ARG A 44 -0.98 5.68 1.80
C ARG A 44 -0.77 4.62 2.88
N LEU A 45 0.30 3.85 2.74
CA LEU A 45 0.77 2.86 3.70
C LEU A 45 2.20 3.23 4.10
N ALA A 46 2.48 3.27 5.40
CA ALA A 46 3.79 3.58 5.92
C ALA A 46 4.26 2.51 6.91
N LEU A 47 5.53 2.14 6.81
CA LEU A 47 6.21 1.25 7.73
C LEU A 47 7.35 2.01 8.38
N THR A 48 7.49 1.86 9.68
CA THR A 48 8.56 2.48 10.47
C THR A 48 9.14 1.43 11.42
N SER A 49 10.45 1.44 11.63
CA SER A 49 11.05 0.67 12.74
C SER A 49 11.05 1.51 14.02
N GLU A 50 10.75 0.89 15.15
CA GLU A 50 10.97 1.46 16.48
C GLU A 50 12.32 0.99 17.04
N GLY A 51 12.81 1.64 18.11
CA GLY A 51 14.14 1.39 18.71
C GLY A 51 14.39 -0.02 19.26
N ASP A 52 13.41 -0.92 19.19
CA ASP A 52 13.47 -2.32 19.57
C ASP A 52 13.47 -3.27 18.34
N GLY A 53 13.52 -2.71 17.13
CA GLY A 53 13.40 -3.44 15.87
C GLY A 53 11.96 -3.85 15.52
N THR A 54 10.96 -3.44 16.30
CA THR A 54 9.56 -3.71 15.98
C THR A 54 9.11 -2.83 14.82
N ILE A 55 8.50 -3.45 13.81
CA ILE A 55 7.93 -2.73 12.67
C ILE A 55 6.50 -2.31 13.00
N LYS A 56 6.21 -1.02 12.81
CA LYS A 56 4.88 -0.42 12.95
C LYS A 56 4.31 -0.03 11.61
N TRP A 57 3.02 -0.27 11.45
CA TRP A 57 2.26 0.06 10.26
C TRP A 57 1.35 1.25 10.52
N SER A 58 1.34 2.20 9.61
CA SER A 58 0.35 3.27 9.56
C SER A 58 -0.32 3.27 8.20
N ALA A 59 -1.62 3.53 8.17
CA ALA A 59 -2.39 3.58 6.94
C ALA A 59 -3.23 4.85 6.92
N THR A 60 -3.37 5.45 5.75
CA THR A 60 -4.13 6.68 5.52
C THR A 60 -4.92 6.54 4.25
N VAL A 61 -6.19 6.90 4.27
CA VAL A 61 -6.98 7.11 3.06
C VAL A 61 -7.43 8.57 3.02
N GLN A 62 -7.41 9.16 1.83
CA GLN A 62 -7.81 10.54 1.61
C GLN A 62 -8.65 10.62 0.33
N TRP A 63 -9.68 11.46 0.33
CA TRP A 63 -10.45 11.86 -0.85
C TRP A 63 -11.12 13.22 -0.59
N GLY A 64 -10.90 14.20 -1.47
CA GLY A 64 -11.37 15.57 -1.29
C GLY A 64 -10.84 16.18 0.01
N ASN A 65 -11.74 16.60 0.90
CA ASN A 65 -11.42 17.13 2.23
C ASN A 65 -11.47 16.08 3.35
N GLN A 66 -11.69 14.81 3.02
CA GLN A 66 -11.78 13.72 3.98
C GLN A 66 -10.43 13.01 4.08
N THR A 67 -9.99 12.78 5.32
CA THR A 67 -8.76 12.04 5.62
C THR A 67 -9.00 11.17 6.84
N GLU A 68 -8.75 9.87 6.69
CA GLU A 68 -8.79 8.92 7.80
C GLU A 68 -7.42 8.29 7.99
N VAL A 69 -7.00 8.13 9.24
CA VAL A 69 -5.65 7.68 9.59
C VAL A 69 -5.69 6.67 10.71
N VAL A 70 -4.85 5.64 10.58
CA VAL A 70 -4.51 4.71 11.65
C VAL A 70 -2.99 4.68 11.80
N HIS A 71 -2.52 4.63 13.04
CA HIS A 71 -1.11 4.65 13.40
C HIS A 71 -0.72 3.41 14.19
N ASN A 72 0.57 3.07 14.11
CA ASN A 72 1.25 2.14 14.99
C ASN A 72 0.60 0.75 15.13
N SER A 73 -0.03 0.26 14.07
CA SER A 73 -0.55 -1.10 14.03
C SER A 73 0.58 -2.13 13.93
N PRO A 74 0.43 -3.32 14.54
CA PRO A 74 1.48 -4.34 14.57
C PRO A 74 1.62 -5.11 13.24
N SER A 75 0.63 -5.01 12.35
CA SER A 75 0.64 -5.70 11.06
C SER A 75 -0.08 -4.91 9.98
N LEU A 76 0.21 -5.25 8.72
CA LEU A 76 -0.51 -4.72 7.56
C LEU A 76 -2.02 -4.97 7.67
N SER A 77 -2.42 -6.20 8.00
CA SER A 77 -3.82 -6.58 8.07
C SER A 77 -4.57 -5.78 9.12
N GLU A 78 -3.98 -5.61 10.30
CA GLU A 78 -4.59 -4.80 11.37
C GLU A 78 -4.70 -3.33 11.02
N ALA A 79 -3.66 -2.75 10.40
CA ALA A 79 -3.69 -1.35 9.96
C ALA A 79 -4.84 -1.11 8.98
N MET A 80 -5.00 -2.01 8.01
CA MET A 80 -5.97 -1.86 6.92
C MET A 80 -7.40 -2.19 7.36
N ILE A 81 -7.60 -3.16 8.26
CA ILE A 81 -8.92 -3.44 8.86
C ILE A 81 -9.35 -2.26 9.74
N SER A 82 -8.43 -1.74 10.55
CA SER A 82 -8.72 -0.60 11.43
C SER A 82 -9.03 0.64 10.61
N LEU A 83 -8.28 0.88 9.52
CA LEU A 83 -8.56 2.00 8.62
C LEU A 83 -9.95 1.88 8.01
N TRP A 84 -10.35 0.69 7.57
CA TRP A 84 -11.68 0.48 7.00
C TRP A 84 -12.79 0.72 8.03
N ARG A 85 -12.62 0.24 9.27
CA ARG A 85 -13.58 0.47 10.35
C ARG A 85 -13.75 1.96 10.64
N THR A 86 -12.67 2.72 10.65
CA THR A 86 -12.72 4.18 10.82
C THR A 86 -13.50 4.83 9.68
N VAL A 87 -13.22 4.44 8.44
CA VAL A 87 -13.94 4.93 7.26
C VAL A 87 -15.45 4.63 7.34
N GLU A 88 -15.84 3.40 7.65
CA GLU A 88 -17.26 3.02 7.78
C GLU A 88 -17.98 3.73 8.92
N ALA A 89 -17.28 3.99 10.03
CA ALA A 89 -17.86 4.70 11.16
C ALA A 89 -18.17 6.17 10.83
N ASN A 90 -17.32 6.80 10.01
CA ASN A 90 -17.39 8.23 9.74
C ASN A 90 -18.12 8.56 8.43
N HIS A 91 -18.17 7.64 7.47
CA HIS A 91 -18.60 7.93 6.09
C HIS A 91 -19.59 6.91 5.54
N ARG A 92 -20.57 7.42 4.79
CA ARG A 92 -21.45 6.60 3.95
C ARG A 92 -20.93 6.60 2.52
N LEU A 93 -19.99 5.70 2.22
CA LEU A 93 -19.34 5.66 0.92
C LEU A 93 -20.21 5.10 -0.20
N PHE A 94 -21.00 4.07 0.12
CA PHE A 94 -21.72 3.27 -0.87
C PHE A 94 -23.15 3.77 -1.06
N ASN A 95 -23.51 3.98 -2.33
CA ASN A 95 -24.85 4.40 -2.71
C ASN A 95 -25.79 3.20 -2.85
N THR A 96 -25.25 2.03 -3.25
CA THR A 96 -26.04 0.81 -3.43
C THR A 96 -25.59 -0.33 -2.51
N PRO A 97 -26.49 -1.27 -2.16
CA PRO A 97 -26.10 -2.50 -1.46
C PRO A 97 -25.07 -3.34 -2.24
N GLN A 98 -25.07 -3.27 -3.57
CA GLN A 98 -24.11 -3.96 -4.42
C GLN A 98 -22.70 -3.42 -4.22
N ASP A 99 -22.54 -2.09 -4.08
CA ASP A 99 -21.22 -1.48 -3.89
C ASP A 99 -20.54 -1.98 -2.61
N ARG A 100 -21.33 -2.35 -1.58
CA ARG A 100 -20.81 -2.93 -0.33
C ARG A 100 -20.06 -4.23 -0.51
N LEU A 101 -20.29 -4.96 -1.60
CA LEU A 101 -19.55 -6.20 -1.90
C LEU A 101 -18.06 -5.94 -2.16
N HIS A 102 -17.69 -4.69 -2.49
CA HIS A 102 -16.30 -4.27 -2.68
C HIS A 102 -15.59 -3.87 -1.38
N SER A 103 -16.30 -3.89 -0.25
CA SER A 103 -15.71 -3.56 1.04
C SER A 103 -14.45 -4.41 1.34
N PRO A 104 -13.35 -3.79 1.79
CA PRO A 104 -12.16 -4.49 2.24
C PRO A 104 -12.35 -5.13 3.63
N ALA A 105 -13.57 -5.19 4.16
CA ALA A 105 -13.88 -5.91 5.39
C ALA A 105 -13.75 -7.43 5.23
N SER A 106 -13.50 -8.14 6.33
CA SER A 106 -13.59 -9.61 6.42
C SER A 106 -12.54 -10.43 5.67
N TYR A 107 -11.44 -9.83 5.20
CA TYR A 107 -10.28 -10.62 4.77
C TYR A 107 -9.58 -11.23 6.00
N ALA A 108 -9.20 -12.51 5.91
CA ALA A 108 -8.37 -13.16 6.90
C ALA A 108 -6.98 -12.49 6.97
N ALA A 109 -6.31 -12.57 8.12
CA ALA A 109 -5.06 -11.85 8.37
C ALA A 109 -3.91 -12.25 7.41
N ASP A 110 -3.99 -13.46 6.83
CA ASP A 110 -3.03 -14.05 5.89
C ASP A 110 -3.38 -13.79 4.41
N ILE A 111 -4.55 -13.20 4.10
CA ILE A 111 -5.03 -12.99 2.73
C ILE A 111 -5.03 -11.49 2.37
N TRP A 112 -3.90 -10.82 2.60
CA TRP A 112 -3.76 -9.38 2.34
C TRP A 112 -2.96 -9.05 1.09
N LEU A 113 -1.95 -9.85 0.80
CA LEU A 113 -1.09 -9.71 -0.37
C LEU A 113 -0.98 -11.06 -1.07
N ASP A 114 -0.81 -11.03 -2.39
CA ASP A 114 -0.31 -12.21 -3.09
C ASP A 114 1.13 -12.50 -2.68
N GLU A 115 1.55 -13.75 -2.84
CA GLU A 115 2.90 -14.23 -2.45
C GLU A 115 4.02 -13.37 -3.04
N ARG A 116 3.88 -12.91 -4.30
CA ARG A 116 4.93 -12.16 -4.97
C ARG A 116 5.03 -10.73 -4.44
N SER A 117 3.89 -10.10 -4.17
CA SER A 117 3.87 -8.77 -3.53
C SER A 117 4.39 -8.84 -2.09
N PHE A 118 4.02 -9.88 -1.34
CA PHE A 118 4.53 -10.12 0.00
C PHE A 118 6.06 -10.26 0.00
N ASN A 119 6.61 -11.17 -0.80
CA ASN A 119 8.06 -11.41 -0.87
C ASN A 119 8.85 -10.16 -1.29
N ALA A 120 8.30 -9.34 -2.21
CA ALA A 120 8.95 -8.10 -2.63
C ALA A 120 8.98 -7.04 -1.52
N LEU A 121 7.89 -6.92 -0.76
CA LEU A 121 7.80 -6.01 0.38
C LEU A 121 8.69 -6.47 1.53
N ASP A 122 8.62 -7.75 1.88
CA ASP A 122 9.42 -8.38 2.95
C ASP A 122 10.93 -8.24 2.69
N SER A 123 11.35 -8.41 1.43
CA SER A 123 12.74 -8.18 1.04
C SER A 123 13.20 -6.74 1.30
N LEU A 124 12.38 -5.74 0.98
CA LEU A 124 12.70 -4.33 1.24
C LEU A 124 12.77 -4.03 2.74
N VAL A 125 11.81 -4.55 3.50
CA VAL A 125 11.75 -4.41 4.95
C VAL A 125 13.00 -5.03 5.60
N THR A 126 13.30 -6.28 5.27
CA THR A 126 14.46 -7.02 5.80
C THR A 126 15.77 -6.30 5.51
N ILE A 127 15.94 -5.79 4.29
CA ILE A 127 17.16 -5.06 3.92
C ILE A 127 17.22 -3.70 4.63
N SER A 128 16.11 -2.97 4.68
CA SER A 128 16.08 -1.66 5.36
C SER A 128 16.40 -1.80 6.85
N GLN A 129 15.80 -2.79 7.52
CA GLN A 129 16.08 -3.12 8.93
C GLN A 129 17.55 -3.46 9.14
N ARG A 130 18.14 -4.27 8.26
CA ARG A 130 19.54 -4.67 8.37
C ARG A 130 20.51 -3.51 8.19
N LEU A 131 20.21 -2.58 7.29
CA LEU A 131 21.13 -1.49 6.90
C LEU A 131 20.99 -0.25 7.79
N TYR A 132 19.78 0.05 8.23
CA TYR A 132 19.47 1.31 8.91
C TYR A 132 18.96 1.12 10.33
N GLN A 133 18.84 -0.12 10.80
CA GLN A 133 18.34 -0.47 12.13
C GLN A 133 16.97 0.19 12.35
N ASP A 134 16.89 1.18 13.22
CA ASP A 134 15.63 1.82 13.61
C ASP A 134 15.39 3.16 12.91
N ASP A 135 16.30 3.60 12.04
CA ASP A 135 16.24 4.89 11.34
C ASP A 135 15.89 4.70 9.86
N TRP A 136 14.74 4.09 9.60
CA TRP A 136 14.15 3.99 8.26
C TRP A 136 12.62 4.07 8.27
N HIS A 137 12.10 4.56 7.15
CA HIS A 137 10.69 4.60 6.84
C HIS A 137 10.46 4.16 5.39
N LEU A 138 9.55 3.21 5.18
CA LEU A 138 9.02 2.89 3.86
C LEU A 138 7.64 3.51 3.72
N VAL A 139 7.39 4.20 2.60
CA VAL A 139 6.10 4.81 2.30
C VAL A 139 5.65 4.36 0.93
N PHE A 140 4.45 3.79 0.87
CA PHE A 140 3.77 3.41 -0.36
C PHE A 140 2.53 4.28 -0.52
N VAL A 141 2.31 4.81 -1.72
CA VAL A 141 1.12 5.60 -2.07
C VAL A 141 0.51 4.99 -3.31
N TYR A 142 -0.74 4.58 -3.21
CA TYR A 142 -1.57 4.25 -4.34
C TYR A 142 -2.50 5.41 -4.67
N GLN A 143 -2.51 5.81 -5.93
CA GLN A 143 -3.47 6.76 -6.49
C GLN A 143 -3.93 6.23 -7.85
N PRO A 144 -5.25 6.13 -8.11
CA PRO A 144 -5.76 5.80 -9.43
C PRO A 144 -5.21 6.77 -10.48
N SER A 145 -4.72 6.21 -11.59
CA SER A 145 -4.13 6.98 -12.68
C SER A 145 -4.36 6.27 -14.00
N GLU A 146 -4.59 7.06 -15.05
CA GLU A 146 -4.62 6.59 -16.44
C GLU A 146 -3.26 5.99 -16.84
N LEU A 147 -2.17 6.56 -16.32
CA LEU A 147 -0.82 6.07 -16.51
C LEU A 147 -0.54 4.97 -15.50
N SER A 148 -0.81 3.73 -15.90
CA SER A 148 -0.74 2.55 -15.02
C SER A 148 0.57 2.48 -14.22
N TYR A 149 1.72 2.71 -14.85
CA TYR A 149 3.05 2.66 -14.22
C TYR A 149 3.29 3.73 -13.12
N MET A 150 2.38 4.69 -12.94
CA MET A 150 2.46 5.72 -11.87
C MET A 150 1.50 5.48 -10.72
N ARG A 151 0.68 4.42 -10.76
CA ARG A 151 -0.38 4.16 -9.77
C ARG A 151 0.16 3.92 -8.38
N VAL A 152 1.27 3.21 -8.26
CA VAL A 152 1.93 2.96 -6.98
C VAL A 152 3.28 3.65 -6.95
N GLN A 153 3.49 4.49 -5.95
CA GLN A 153 4.78 5.10 -5.62
C GLN A 153 5.30 4.49 -4.33
N ALA A 154 6.59 4.17 -4.30
CA ALA A 154 7.28 3.66 -3.12
C ALA A 154 8.45 4.60 -2.78
N ARG A 155 8.71 4.83 -1.50
CA ARG A 155 9.79 5.69 -1.03
C ARG A 155 10.47 5.04 0.18
N LEU A 156 11.80 5.04 0.17
CA LEU A 156 12.64 4.75 1.32
C LEU A 156 13.24 6.06 1.81
N LEU A 157 13.03 6.33 3.10
CA LEU A 157 13.63 7.44 3.85
C LEU A 157 14.48 6.81 4.96
N ALA A 158 15.75 7.17 5.08
CA ALA A 158 16.61 6.61 6.13
C ALA A 158 17.68 7.61 6.59
N CYS A 159 18.34 7.31 7.70
CA CYS A 159 19.42 8.11 8.27
C CYS A 159 19.01 9.57 8.47
N GLN A 160 17.96 9.82 9.28
CA GLN A 160 17.41 11.16 9.52
C GLN A 160 17.02 11.89 8.23
N TYR A 161 16.39 11.16 7.30
CA TYR A 161 15.94 11.65 5.99
C TYR A 161 17.06 12.11 5.05
N THR A 162 18.33 11.80 5.35
CA THR A 162 19.44 12.09 4.43
C THR A 162 19.48 11.13 3.25
N ILE A 163 18.98 9.91 3.44
CA ILE A 163 18.81 8.93 2.37
C ILE A 163 17.37 9.00 1.88
N TYR A 164 17.22 9.26 0.58
CA TYR A 164 15.94 9.24 -0.12
C TYR A 164 16.06 8.47 -1.43
N LYS A 165 15.30 7.39 -1.55
CA LYS A 165 15.16 6.62 -2.79
C LYS A 165 13.69 6.41 -3.10
N GLY A 166 13.33 6.52 -4.37
CA GLY A 166 11.96 6.33 -4.84
C GLY A 166 11.87 5.18 -5.84
N GLY A 167 10.71 4.54 -5.91
CA GLY A 167 10.33 3.57 -6.92
C GLY A 167 8.88 3.81 -7.35
N ARG A 168 8.50 3.28 -8.51
CA ARG A 168 7.11 3.35 -8.98
C ARG A 168 6.75 2.13 -9.82
N GLY A 169 5.47 1.84 -9.93
CA GLY A 169 4.94 0.77 -10.76
C GLY A 169 3.43 0.77 -10.85
N ALA A 170 2.90 -0.14 -11.66
CA ALA A 170 1.45 -0.35 -11.75
C ALA A 170 0.90 -1.14 -10.57
N THR A 171 1.77 -1.89 -9.89
CA THR A 171 1.44 -2.74 -8.74
C THR A 171 2.38 -2.47 -7.57
N LEU A 172 1.99 -2.90 -6.38
CA LEU A 172 2.84 -2.83 -5.18
C LEU A 172 4.18 -3.52 -5.43
N ARG A 173 4.13 -4.73 -5.98
CA ARG A 173 5.32 -5.51 -6.35
C ARG A 173 6.28 -4.73 -7.26
N GLU A 174 5.77 -4.12 -8.33
CA GLU A 174 6.61 -3.35 -9.27
C GLU A 174 7.22 -2.12 -8.60
N ALA A 175 6.45 -1.41 -7.78
CA ALA A 175 6.97 -0.29 -7.02
C ALA A 175 8.07 -0.72 -6.04
N CYS A 176 7.91 -1.87 -5.38
CA CYS A 176 8.94 -2.46 -4.52
C CYS A 176 10.21 -2.82 -5.31
N GLN A 177 10.06 -3.50 -6.45
CA GLN A 177 11.19 -3.88 -7.31
C GLN A 177 11.92 -2.66 -7.87
N SER A 178 11.18 -1.64 -8.31
CA SER A 178 11.73 -0.38 -8.77
C SER A 178 12.50 0.34 -7.66
N LEU A 179 11.94 0.39 -6.44
CA LEU A 179 12.61 0.99 -5.29
C LEU A 179 13.89 0.24 -4.93
N TYR A 180 13.83 -1.10 -4.90
CA TYR A 180 15.00 -1.95 -4.64
C TYR A 180 16.13 -1.66 -5.63
N HIS A 181 15.81 -1.64 -6.93
CA HIS A 181 16.80 -1.37 -7.98
C HIS A 181 17.43 0.01 -7.82
N ASN A 182 16.62 1.03 -7.52
CA ASN A 182 17.09 2.41 -7.36
C ASN A 182 17.93 2.63 -6.09
N ALA A 183 17.78 1.77 -5.09
CA ALA A 183 18.54 1.79 -3.84
C ALA A 183 19.75 0.81 -3.84
N MET A 184 19.99 0.09 -4.94
CA MET A 184 20.99 -0.97 -5.00
C MET A 184 22.43 -0.49 -4.77
N ASP A 185 22.72 0.74 -5.18
CA ASP A 185 23.99 1.43 -4.93
C ASP A 185 24.27 1.59 -3.43
N LEU A 186 23.27 2.02 -2.66
CA LEU A 186 23.37 2.15 -1.20
C LEU A 186 23.58 0.80 -0.53
N PHE A 187 22.84 -0.21 -0.99
CA PHE A 187 22.91 -1.56 -0.44
C PHE A 187 24.32 -2.14 -0.64
N THR A 188 24.85 -2.03 -1.86
CA THR A 188 26.18 -2.55 -2.20
C THR A 188 27.30 -1.80 -1.46
N ALA A 189 27.20 -0.47 -1.35
CA ALA A 189 28.17 0.33 -0.61
C ALA A 189 28.25 -0.05 0.87
N HIS A 190 27.10 -0.35 1.50
CA HIS A 190 27.07 -0.79 2.89
C HIS A 190 27.68 -2.18 3.08
N PHE A 191 27.30 -3.16 2.25
CA PHE A 191 27.84 -4.52 2.35
C PHE A 191 29.36 -4.56 2.21
N LYS A 192 29.92 -3.75 1.31
CA LYS A 192 31.37 -3.63 1.15
C LYS A 192 32.05 -3.10 2.43
N ARG A 193 31.52 -2.04 3.03
CA ARG A 193 32.06 -1.48 4.29
C ARG A 193 32.01 -2.49 5.44
N THR A 194 30.91 -3.22 5.58
CA THR A 194 30.79 -4.25 6.62
C THR A 194 31.80 -5.39 6.40
N SER A 195 32.01 -5.81 5.15
CA SER A 195 33.00 -6.85 4.82
C SER A 195 34.44 -6.39 5.11
N ASP A 196 34.77 -5.14 4.79
CA ASP A 196 36.12 -4.60 5.03
C ASP A 196 36.43 -4.48 6.53
N ASN A 197 35.43 -4.12 7.35
CA ASN A 197 35.59 -4.03 8.80
C ASN A 197 35.84 -5.40 9.46
N ASN A 198 35.10 -6.44 9.06
CA ASN A 198 35.27 -7.79 9.61
C ASN A 198 36.67 -8.37 9.32
N ASN A 199 37.22 -8.11 8.13
CA ASN A 199 38.56 -8.55 7.74
C ASN A 199 39.70 -7.89 8.53
N HIS A 200 39.43 -6.74 9.17
CA HIS A 200 40.40 -6.05 10.03
C HIS A 200 40.40 -6.54 11.47
N GLU A 201 39.28 -7.09 11.96
CA GLU A 201 39.20 -7.67 13.32
C GLU A 201 39.84 -9.06 13.40
N GLU A 202 39.77 -9.88 12.34
CA GLU A 202 40.41 -11.22 12.32
C GLU A 202 41.95 -11.18 12.25
N LYS A 203 42.56 -10.02 12.02
CA LYS A 203 44.02 -9.84 11.94
C LYS A 203 44.65 -9.28 13.21
N ARG A 204 43.88 -9.10 14.29
CA ARG A 204 44.36 -8.68 15.61
C ARG A 204 44.38 -9.85 16.57
#